data_AF-A0A4Q0VC83-F1
#
_entry.id   AF-A0A4Q0VC83-F1
#
_cell.length_a   1.000
_cell.length_b   1.000
_cell.length_c   1.000
_cell.angle_alpha   90.00
_cell.angle_beta   90.00
_cell.angle_gamma   90.00
#
_symmetry.space_group_name_H-M   'P 1'
#
loop_
_entity.id
_entity.type
_entity.pdbx_description
1 polymer ?
#
loop_
_entity_poly.entity_id
_entity_poly.type
_entity_poly.pdbx_seq_one_letter_code
_entity_poly.pdbx_strand_id
1 'polypeptide(L)'
;MRSNKFLTFIFSFIPGAAHMYLGFQKKGIQIMLLFFSLLFLGNFLRTDMFLILLPIVWFYSFFDVRKAFNHSDAFVDEIKYFSLINFELKYLGYFLIFAGIIGLINGALFPILSVYLDWRIIQTIKDVLMSLILIIIGIKLISGKKVHFQEYKRLNPPSDKN
;
A
#
# COMPACT_ATOMS: atom_id res chain seq x y z
N MET A 1 10.90 -21.69 20.02
CA MET A 1 11.93 -20.86 20.68
C MET A 1 11.21 -19.76 21.46
N ARG A 2 11.48 -19.58 22.76
CA ARG A 2 10.88 -18.50 23.56
C ARG A 2 11.58 -17.19 23.17
N SER A 3 10.99 -16.43 22.26
CA SER A 3 11.45 -15.09 21.89
C SER A 3 11.34 -14.16 23.10
N ASN A 4 12.38 -13.35 23.34
CA ASN A 4 12.36 -12.40 24.46
C ASN A 4 11.37 -11.26 24.13
N LYS A 5 10.43 -11.00 25.05
CA LYS A 5 9.42 -9.93 24.90
C LYS A 5 10.08 -8.57 24.72
N PHE A 6 11.19 -8.32 25.43
CA PHE A 6 11.93 -7.06 25.34
C PHE A 6 12.59 -6.87 23.96
N LEU A 7 13.27 -7.91 23.44
CA LEU A 7 13.89 -7.84 22.11
C LEU A 7 12.84 -7.70 21.01
N THR A 8 11.69 -8.36 21.15
CA THR A 8 10.62 -8.22 20.15
C THR A 8 9.99 -6.83 20.18
N PHE A 9 9.88 -6.21 21.37
CA PHE A 9 9.47 -4.81 21.49
C PHE A 9 10.48 -3.88 20.80
N ILE A 10 11.79 -4.08 21.00
CA ILE A 10 12.82 -3.31 20.28
C ILE A 10 12.70 -3.51 18.77
N PHE A 11 12.60 -4.75 18.30
CA PHE A 11 12.46 -5.03 16.87
C PHE A 11 11.15 -4.52 16.28
N SER A 12 10.12 -4.26 17.09
CA SER A 12 8.84 -3.75 16.60
C SER A 12 8.89 -2.27 16.18
N PHE A 13 9.95 -1.55 16.55
CA PHE A 13 10.22 -0.22 15.99
C PHE A 13 10.64 -0.28 14.51
N ILE A 14 11.18 -1.41 14.05
CA ILE A 14 11.53 -1.62 12.65
C ILE A 14 10.39 -2.41 11.99
N PRO A 15 9.66 -1.82 11.01
CA PRO A 15 8.51 -2.46 10.40
C PRO A 15 8.92 -3.80 9.79
N GLY A 16 8.26 -4.88 10.22
CA GLY A 16 8.52 -6.26 9.77
C GLY A 16 9.71 -7.00 10.42
N ALA A 17 10.61 -6.33 11.15
CA ALA A 17 11.74 -7.00 11.78
C ALA A 17 11.32 -7.87 12.98
N ALA A 18 10.37 -7.39 13.79
CA ALA A 18 9.82 -8.18 14.89
C ALA A 18 9.10 -9.45 14.41
N HIS A 19 8.43 -9.41 13.26
CA HIS A 19 7.86 -10.60 12.62
C HIS A 19 8.93 -11.64 12.29
N MET A 20 10.05 -11.20 11.71
CA MET A 20 11.18 -12.09 11.42
C MET A 20 11.79 -12.68 12.70
N TYR A 21 11.92 -11.87 13.76
CA TYR A 21 12.43 -12.33 15.05
C TYR A 21 11.55 -13.40 15.69
N LEU A 22 10.23 -13.32 15.48
CA LEU A 22 9.27 -14.35 15.91
C LEU A 22 9.24 -15.60 15.02
N GLY A 23 10.07 -15.68 13.97
CA GLY A 23 10.14 -16.80 13.03
C GLY A 23 9.23 -16.64 11.81
N PHE A 24 8.46 -15.55 11.72
CA PHE A 24 7.55 -15.28 10.61
C PHE A 24 8.23 -14.48 9.48
N GLN A 25 9.28 -15.07 8.90
CA GLN A 25 10.13 -14.42 7.91
C GLN A 25 9.36 -13.87 6.71
N LYS A 26 8.46 -14.65 6.10
CA LYS A 26 7.70 -14.23 4.92
C LYS A 26 6.87 -12.97 5.17
N LYS A 27 6.10 -12.94 6.27
CA LYS A 27 5.27 -11.78 6.65
C LYS A 27 6.13 -10.57 6.98
N GLY A 28 7.25 -10.78 7.69
CA GLY A 28 8.22 -9.72 7.99
C GLY A 28 8.81 -9.08 6.73
N ILE A 29 9.27 -9.89 5.77
CA ILE A 29 9.79 -9.40 4.48
C ILE A 29 8.72 -8.62 3.73
N GLN A 30 7.49 -9.11 3.69
CA GLN A 30 6.38 -8.44 3.00
C GLN A 30 6.08 -7.06 3.60
N ILE A 31 6.01 -6.96 4.93
CA ILE A 31 5.77 -5.68 5.62
C ILE A 31 6.95 -4.73 5.40
N MET A 32 8.20 -5.22 5.48
CA MET A 32 9.39 -4.44 5.15
C MET A 32 9.32 -3.92 3.71
N LEU A 33 9.07 -4.79 2.74
CA LEU A 33 8.98 -4.42 1.33
C LEU A 33 7.90 -3.38 1.11
N LEU A 34 6.73 -3.52 1.72
CA LEU A 34 5.65 -2.52 1.63
C LEU A 34 6.10 -1.17 2.18
N PHE A 35 6.66 -1.15 3.39
CA PHE A 35 7.11 0.08 4.04
C PHE A 35 8.20 0.80 3.24
N PHE A 36 9.25 0.09 2.83
CA PHE A 36 10.35 0.67 2.06
C PHE A 36 9.95 1.01 0.63
N SER A 37 9.01 0.29 0.04
CA SER A 37 8.45 0.62 -1.28
C SER A 37 7.66 1.92 -1.24
N LEU A 38 6.90 2.19 -0.17
CA LEU A 38 6.21 3.47 0.01
C LEU A 38 7.21 4.63 0.14
N LEU A 39 8.29 4.46 0.89
CA LEU A 39 9.40 5.43 0.96
C LEU A 39 10.04 5.67 -0.41
N PHE A 40 10.40 4.58 -1.09
CA PHE A 40 11.02 4.65 -2.42
C PHE A 40 10.09 5.33 -3.42
N LEU A 41 8.81 4.97 -3.47
CA LEU A 41 7.82 5.55 -4.37
C LEU A 41 7.60 7.04 -4.08
N GLY A 42 7.48 7.43 -2.81
CA GLY A 42 7.37 8.86 -2.45
C GLY A 42 8.57 9.67 -2.94
N ASN A 43 9.78 9.17 -2.72
CA ASN A 43 10.99 9.83 -3.19
C ASN A 43 11.11 9.84 -4.73
N PHE A 44 10.88 8.69 -5.38
CA PHE A 44 10.97 8.55 -6.83
C PHE A 44 9.95 9.42 -7.56
N LEU A 45 8.72 9.46 -7.07
CA LEU A 45 7.65 10.28 -7.62
C LEU A 45 7.73 11.73 -7.13
N ARG A 46 8.69 12.07 -6.24
CA ARG A 46 8.87 13.40 -5.64
C ARG A 46 7.57 13.93 -5.03
N THR A 47 6.88 13.08 -4.28
CA THR A 47 5.59 13.39 -3.66
C THR A 47 5.51 12.87 -2.23
N ASP A 48 4.97 13.71 -1.35
CA ASP A 48 4.82 13.42 0.08
C ASP A 48 3.56 12.61 0.40
N MET A 49 2.71 12.34 -0.59
CA MET A 49 1.43 11.67 -0.41
C MET A 49 1.55 10.27 0.21
N PHE A 50 2.68 9.59 0.02
CA PHE A 50 2.93 8.27 0.60
C PHE A 50 3.37 8.33 2.07
N LEU A 51 3.78 9.51 2.58
CA LEU A 51 4.23 9.66 3.96
C LEU A 51 3.12 9.36 4.97
N ILE A 52 1.85 9.61 4.64
CA ILE A 52 0.72 9.27 5.51
C ILE A 52 0.51 7.75 5.64
N LEU A 53 0.93 6.98 4.63
CA LEU A 53 0.81 5.52 4.65
C LEU A 53 1.90 4.86 5.50
N LEU A 54 3.06 5.50 5.67
CA LEU A 54 4.15 4.99 6.49
C LEU A 54 3.77 4.75 7.96
N PRO A 55 3.20 5.71 8.71
CA PRO A 55 2.79 5.46 10.08
C PRO A 55 1.66 4.41 10.14
N ILE A 56 0.77 4.35 9.14
CA ILE A 56 -0.29 3.34 9.09
C ILE A 56 0.29 1.92 8.98
N VAL A 57 1.22 1.70 8.04
CA VAL A 57 1.90 0.41 7.87
C VAL A 57 2.76 0.07 9.09
N TRP A 58 3.43 1.06 9.66
CA TRP A 58 4.24 0.89 10.87
C TRP A 58 3.39 0.48 12.08
N PHE A 59 2.29 1.20 12.36
CA PHE A 59 1.38 0.84 13.45
C PHE A 59 0.76 -0.54 13.22
N TYR A 60 0.34 -0.85 12.00
CA TYR A 60 -0.13 -2.19 11.65
C TYR A 60 0.90 -3.25 12.04
N SER A 61 2.16 -3.10 11.62
CA SER A 61 3.25 -4.01 11.98
C SER A 61 3.42 -4.13 13.50
N PHE A 62 3.42 -2.99 14.20
CA PHE A 62 3.62 -2.92 15.64
C PHE A 62 2.51 -3.63 16.44
N PHE A 63 1.23 -3.46 16.07
CA PHE A 63 0.10 -4.14 16.71
C PHE A 63 -0.01 -5.61 16.30
N ASP A 64 0.29 -5.96 15.06
CA ASP A 64 0.21 -7.32 14.54
C ASP A 64 1.18 -8.27 15.27
N VAL A 65 2.40 -7.81 15.57
CA VAL A 65 3.36 -8.56 16.40
C VAL A 65 2.84 -8.81 17.81
N ARG A 66 2.14 -7.83 18.42
CA ARG A 66 1.55 -8.01 19.75
C ARG A 66 0.44 -9.06 19.74
N LYS A 67 -0.36 -9.11 18.68
CA LYS A 67 -1.39 -10.14 18.50
C LYS A 67 -0.74 -11.52 18.36
N ALA A 68 0.35 -11.63 17.58
CA ALA A 68 1.10 -12.87 17.37
C ALA A 68 1.62 -13.50 18.68
N PHE A 69 1.96 -12.69 19.68
CA PHE A 69 2.36 -13.18 21.01
C PHE A 69 1.22 -13.83 21.80
N ASN A 70 -0.01 -13.36 21.61
CA ASN A 70 -1.16 -13.83 22.38
C ASN A 70 -1.87 -15.00 21.70
N HIS A 71 -1.83 -15.08 20.37
CA HIS A 71 -2.57 -16.07 19.57
C HIS A 71 -1.70 -16.58 18.40
N SER A 72 -0.80 -17.52 18.66
CA SER A 72 0.18 -18.02 17.67
C SER A 72 -0.45 -18.78 16.51
N ASP A 73 -1.54 -19.52 16.75
CA ASP A 73 -2.09 -20.45 15.75
C ASP A 73 -2.91 -19.72 14.66
N ALA A 74 -3.68 -18.70 15.06
CA ALA A 74 -4.40 -17.83 14.12
C ALA A 74 -3.46 -17.01 13.21
N PHE A 75 -2.22 -16.77 13.67
CA PHE A 75 -1.24 -15.98 12.95
C PHE A 75 -0.63 -16.74 11.76
N VAL A 76 -0.45 -18.05 11.89
CA VAL A 76 0.12 -18.91 10.82
C VAL A 76 -0.84 -19.00 9.64
N ASP A 77 -2.15 -19.04 9.89
CA ASP A 77 -3.17 -19.05 8.84
C ASP A 77 -3.20 -17.73 8.05
N GLU A 78 -3.13 -16.56 8.72
CA GLU A 78 -3.08 -15.25 8.03
C GLU A 78 -1.89 -15.14 7.05
N ILE A 79 -0.74 -15.76 7.36
CA ILE A 79 0.45 -15.77 6.48
C ILE A 79 0.17 -16.51 5.16
N LYS A 80 -0.67 -17.53 5.20
CA LYS A 80 -1.01 -18.35 4.03
C LYS A 80 -1.91 -17.60 3.05
N TYR A 81 -2.75 -16.69 3.55
CA TYR A 81 -3.67 -15.88 2.73
C TYR A 81 -3.07 -14.55 2.26
N PHE A 82 -2.05 -14.01 2.96
CA PHE A 82 -1.39 -12.76 2.57
C PHE A 82 -0.31 -13.01 1.50
N SER A 83 -0.72 -13.51 0.32
CA SER A 83 0.17 -13.59 -0.84
C SER A 83 0.07 -12.28 -1.65
N LEU A 84 0.87 -11.28 -1.28
CA LEU A 84 1.19 -10.11 -2.13
C LEU A 84 1.77 -10.51 -3.52
N ILE A 85 2.03 -11.81 -3.75
CA ILE A 85 2.63 -12.36 -4.96
C ILE A 85 1.55 -12.88 -5.95
N ASN A 86 0.27 -12.95 -5.54
CA ASN A 86 -0.83 -13.29 -6.46
C ASN A 86 -1.35 -12.09 -7.27
N PHE A 87 -0.60 -10.98 -7.31
CA PHE A 87 -0.93 -9.89 -8.23
C PHE A 87 -0.67 -10.36 -9.66
N GLU A 88 -1.66 -10.25 -10.54
CA GLU A 88 -1.40 -10.46 -11.97
C GLU A 88 -0.31 -9.47 -12.41
N LEU A 89 0.79 -9.99 -12.98
CA LEU A 89 1.94 -9.19 -13.44
C LEU A 89 1.52 -8.03 -14.34
N LYS A 90 0.37 -8.14 -15.00
CA LYS A 90 -0.29 -7.10 -15.78
C LYS A 90 -0.57 -5.83 -14.97
N TYR A 91 -1.10 -5.94 -13.75
CA TYR A 91 -1.36 -4.78 -12.90
C TYR A 91 -0.06 -4.15 -12.39
N LEU A 92 0.95 -4.97 -12.10
CA LEU A 92 2.29 -4.48 -11.75
C LEU A 92 2.89 -3.68 -12.92
N GLY A 93 2.73 -4.17 -14.15
CA GLY A 93 3.14 -3.47 -15.37
C GLY A 93 2.46 -2.11 -15.55
N TYR A 94 1.13 -2.05 -15.41
CA TYR A 94 0.40 -0.77 -15.46
C TYR A 94 0.86 0.20 -14.37
N PHE A 95 1.10 -0.30 -13.15
CA PHE A 95 1.60 0.50 -12.05
C PHE A 95 2.99 1.08 -12.36
N LEU A 96 3.92 0.27 -12.88
CA LEU A 96 5.27 0.71 -13.28
C LEU A 96 5.23 1.78 -14.38
N ILE A 97 4.39 1.59 -15.41
CA ILE A 97 4.22 2.58 -16.48
C ILE A 97 3.68 3.90 -15.91
N PHE A 98 2.63 3.82 -15.10
CA PHE A 98 2.01 4.99 -14.49
C PHE A 98 2.99 5.74 -13.57
N ALA A 99 3.72 5.02 -12.72
CA ALA A 99 4.76 5.58 -11.87
C ALA A 99 5.89 6.23 -12.68
N GLY A 100 6.32 5.59 -13.78
CA GLY A 100 7.33 6.12 -14.69
C GLY A 100 6.90 7.44 -15.34
N ILE A 101 5.65 7.54 -15.80
CA ILE A 101 5.10 8.77 -16.40
C ILE A 101 5.10 9.92 -15.38
N ILE A 102 4.61 9.68 -14.16
CA ILE A 102 4.63 10.70 -13.09
C ILE A 102 6.08 11.09 -12.74
N GLY A 103 6.98 10.11 -12.67
CA GLY A 103 8.41 10.34 -12.45
C GLY A 103 9.03 11.24 -13.53
N LEU A 104 8.72 11.03 -14.81
CA LEU A 104 9.18 11.89 -15.90
C LEU A 104 8.61 13.30 -15.82
N ILE A 105 7.33 13.45 -15.48
CA ILE A 105 6.71 14.77 -15.29
C ILE A 105 7.41 15.53 -14.16
N ASN A 106 7.64 14.87 -13.02
CA ASN A 106 8.26 15.50 -11.84
C ASN A 106 9.78 15.68 -11.96
N GLY A 107 10.47 14.78 -12.66
CA GLY A 107 11.92 14.76 -12.81
C GLY A 107 12.43 15.55 -14.01
N ALA A 108 11.66 15.66 -15.10
CA ALA A 108 12.08 16.33 -16.32
C ALA A 108 11.16 17.51 -16.68
N LEU A 109 9.86 17.28 -16.84
CA LEU A 109 8.94 18.31 -17.37
C LEU A 109 8.89 19.55 -16.48
N PHE A 110 8.62 19.41 -15.19
CA PHE A 110 8.50 20.55 -14.29
C PHE A 110 9.82 21.31 -14.07
N PRO A 111 10.99 20.65 -13.93
CA PRO A 111 12.26 21.35 -13.93
C PRO A 111 12.51 22.16 -15.22
N ILE A 112 12.19 21.64 -16.40
CA ILE A 112 12.30 22.40 -17.65
C ILE A 112 11.36 23.60 -17.64
N LEU A 113 10.12 23.40 -17.18
CA LEU A 113 9.13 24.47 -17.06
C LEU A 113 9.58 25.58 -16.08
N SER A 114 10.37 25.24 -15.07
CA SER A 114 10.90 26.19 -14.07
C SER A 114 11.90 27.21 -14.61
N VAL A 115 12.41 26.99 -15.82
CA VAL A 115 13.21 27.99 -16.54
C VAL A 115 12.33 29.12 -17.07
N TYR A 116 11.06 28.83 -17.39
CA TYR A 116 10.14 29.77 -18.06
C TYR A 116 9.02 30.28 -17.16
N LEU A 117 8.61 29.50 -16.16
CA LEU A 117 7.53 29.83 -15.24
C LEU A 117 8.04 29.98 -13.81
N ASP A 118 7.44 30.91 -13.08
CA ASP A 118 7.73 31.11 -11.66
C ASP A 118 7.43 29.84 -10.84
N TRP A 119 8.24 29.63 -9.81
CA TRP A 119 8.13 28.47 -8.93
C TRP A 119 6.73 28.30 -8.31
N ARG A 120 6.05 29.41 -7.97
CA ARG A 120 4.69 29.37 -7.40
C ARG A 120 3.67 28.84 -8.41
N ILE A 121 3.81 29.23 -9.68
CA ILE A 121 2.91 28.77 -10.74
C ILE A 121 3.11 27.27 -10.96
N ILE A 122 4.36 26.80 -10.96
CA ILE A 122 4.67 25.38 -11.12
C ILE A 122 4.14 24.55 -9.96
N GLN A 123 4.32 25.01 -8.72
CA GLN A 123 3.72 24.35 -7.56
C GLN A 123 2.20 24.30 -7.67
N THR A 124 1.56 25.39 -8.06
CA THR A 124 0.10 25.43 -8.26
C THR A 124 -0.35 24.43 -9.32
N ILE A 125 0.34 24.34 -10.46
CA ILE A 125 0.04 23.37 -11.52
C ILE A 125 0.22 21.93 -11.00
N LYS A 126 1.30 21.65 -10.26
CA LYS A 126 1.55 20.35 -9.63
C LYS A 126 0.41 19.96 -8.69
N ASP A 127 0.02 20.85 -7.79
CA ASP A 127 -1.00 20.59 -6.78
C ASP A 127 -2.37 20.35 -7.41
N VAL A 128 -2.72 21.12 -8.44
CA VAL A 128 -3.95 20.92 -9.22
C VAL A 128 -3.93 19.58 -9.93
N LEU A 129 -2.83 19.21 -10.60
CA LEU A 129 -2.72 17.92 -11.27
C LEU A 129 -2.81 16.74 -10.31
N MET A 130 -2.13 16.80 -9.16
CA MET A 130 -2.21 15.75 -8.14
C MET A 130 -3.61 15.62 -7.56
N SER A 131 -4.29 16.74 -7.32
CA SER A 131 -5.68 16.76 -6.86
C SER A 131 -6.63 16.14 -7.89
N LEU A 132 -6.47 16.45 -9.17
CA LEU A 132 -7.26 15.84 -10.24
C LEU A 132 -7.04 14.32 -10.34
N ILE A 133 -5.79 13.87 -10.23
CA ILE A 133 -5.46 12.43 -10.20
C ILE A 133 -6.17 11.74 -9.02
N LEU A 134 -6.10 12.32 -7.83
CA LEU A 134 -6.79 11.78 -6.65
C LEU A 134 -8.31 11.71 -6.84
N ILE A 135 -8.92 12.76 -7.40
CA ILE A 135 -10.36 12.80 -7.65
C ILE A 135 -10.75 11.69 -8.63
N ILE A 136 -10.02 11.53 -9.74
CA ILE A 136 -10.28 10.48 -10.73
C ILE A 136 -10.16 9.09 -10.10
N ILE A 137 -9.12 8.85 -9.30
CA ILE A 137 -8.93 7.58 -8.57
C ILE A 137 -10.10 7.35 -7.59
N GLY A 138 -10.49 8.37 -6.84
CA GLY A 138 -11.62 8.31 -5.90
C GLY A 138 -12.94 7.96 -6.59
N ILE A 139 -13.26 8.62 -7.71
CA ILE A 139 -14.47 8.33 -8.50
C ILE A 139 -14.45 6.90 -9.04
N LYS A 140 -13.29 6.44 -9.56
CA LYS A 140 -13.14 5.08 -10.08
C LYS A 140 -13.31 4.03 -8.98
N LEU A 141 -12.79 4.29 -7.77
CA LEU A 141 -12.97 3.41 -6.61
C LEU A 141 -14.44 3.30 -6.19
N ILE A 142 -15.18 4.41 -6.18
CA ILE A 142 -16.62 4.43 -5.87
C ILE A 142 -17.42 3.64 -6.92
N SER A 143 -17.03 3.75 -8.19
CA SER A 143 -17.71 3.09 -9.30
C SER A 143 -17.44 1.57 -9.41
N GLY A 144 -16.51 1.03 -8.62
CA GLY A 144 -16.02 -0.35 -8.70
C GLY A 144 -16.91 -1.45 -8.11
N LYS A 145 -18.06 -1.16 -7.50
CA LYS A 145 -18.95 -2.18 -6.93
C LYS A 145 -20.25 -2.38 -7.72
N LYS A 146 -20.18 -3.28 -8.71
CA LYS A 146 -21.36 -4.04 -9.20
C LYS A 146 -21.14 -5.55 -9.32
N VAL A 147 -19.91 -6.05 -9.15
CA VAL A 147 -19.58 -7.48 -9.39
C VAL A 147 -20.12 -8.40 -8.27
N HIS A 148 -19.89 -8.06 -7.00
CA HIS A 148 -20.34 -8.91 -5.87
C HIS A 148 -21.87 -9.02 -5.73
N PHE A 149 -22.64 -8.03 -6.16
CA PHE A 149 -24.11 -8.07 -6.04
C PHE A 149 -24.75 -8.95 -7.11
N GLN A 150 -24.14 -9.06 -8.30
CA GLN A 150 -24.63 -9.94 -9.36
C GLN A 150 -24.32 -11.42 -9.09
N GLU A 151 -23.16 -11.71 -8.48
CA GLU A 151 -22.78 -13.06 -8.08
C GLU A 151 -23.64 -13.59 -6.91
N TYR A 152 -23.94 -12.74 -5.92
CA TYR A 152 -24.90 -13.06 -4.85
C TYR A 152 -26.31 -13.37 -5.39
N LYS A 153 -26.83 -12.57 -6.33
CA LYS A 153 -28.14 -12.83 -6.96
C LYS A 153 -28.16 -14.09 -7.83
N ARG A 154 -27.02 -14.48 -8.43
CA ARG A 154 -26.90 -15.74 -9.19
C ARG A 154 -26.84 -16.97 -8.29
N LEU A 155 -26.16 -16.88 -7.15
CA LEU A 155 -25.99 -17.99 -6.20
C LEU A 155 -27.19 -18.17 -5.27
N ASN A 156 -27.93 -17.10 -4.98
CA ASN A 156 -29.16 -17.11 -4.18
C ASN A 156 -30.30 -16.47 -4.98
N PRO A 157 -30.88 -17.19 -5.96
CA PRO A 157 -32.09 -16.72 -6.62
C PRO A 157 -33.21 -16.59 -5.57
N PRO A 158 -34.04 -15.54 -5.63
CA PRO A 158 -35.17 -15.42 -4.73
C PRO A 158 -36.06 -16.66 -4.88
N SER A 159 -36.34 -17.35 -3.77
CA SER A 159 -37.33 -18.42 -3.76
C SER A 159 -38.68 -17.79 -4.07
N ASP A 160 -39.28 -18.16 -5.20
CA ASP A 160 -40.67 -17.80 -5.49
C ASP A 160 -41.53 -18.19 -4.29
N LYS A 161 -42.06 -17.18 -3.60
CA LYS A 161 -43.19 -17.36 -2.70
C LYS A 161 -44.43 -17.20 -3.58
N ASN A 162 -45.13 -18.32 -3.74
CA ASN A 162 -46.46 -18.50 -4.36
C ASN A 162 -47.33 -17.24 -4.40
#